data_AF-A0A354FW32-F1
#
_entry.id   AF-A0A354FW32-F1
#
_cell.length_a   1.000
_cell.length_b   1.000
_cell.length_c   1.000
_cell.angle_alpha   90.00
_cell.angle_beta   90.00
_cell.angle_gamma   90.00
#
_symmetry.space_group_name_H-M   'P 1'
#
loop_
_entity.id
_entity.type
_entity.pdbx_description
1 polymer ?
#
loop_
_entity_poly.entity_id
_entity_poly.type
_entity_poly.pdbx_seq_one_letter_code
_entity_poly.pdbx_strand_id
1 'polypeptide(L)'
;MPKSPQKRMLNLLKIRNLALVERLEWDLGGGLVGVTGETGAGKSVIVGALKLILGERADKGLIRTGEDQCMVEAIFKLPESSVIDAILEEVGLDCCEEDELIIRRVIGVSSNKQFVNNGAATLGVLKRIGQHLVDLHGPHDHQSLLSTERQLALLDAYGAAGEEVKSYRERWAAWREASEEYETARAQREISDQEKELLRFQVEEIDSAGIKTGEEKDLEERYRRSSNANRLGELAGKAVNLISNTVGPGLEDLQRVTSGLCQIDPVIVDLAEEVECSVAQMQELERSVVDYLDDLEIDPSEVQEVEDRFNLVESLKRKYGPTLQDALDHAEDARLKLEGSDNREEFLARLKQDVDLALKKLRIVARKISSKRKKHAPSLAEEVRGHLVDLGFKQAEFEVQLNVRDEPGAFGLEDVEYLFGPNPGEPLKPLRQVASSGEISRVMLAVKNALADQDATPLMVFDEIDANVGGEIARAVGEKMASLG
;
A
#
# COMPACT_ATOMS: atom_id res chain seq x y z
N MET A 1 -37.91 33.86 -5.53
CA MET A 1 -36.68 33.16 -5.13
C MET A 1 -36.74 31.77 -5.71
N PRO A 2 -35.75 31.32 -6.48
CA PRO A 2 -35.76 29.95 -7.00
C PRO A 2 -35.63 29.01 -5.80
N LYS A 3 -36.53 28.02 -5.73
CA LYS A 3 -36.50 26.96 -4.73
C LYS A 3 -35.14 26.27 -4.81
N SER A 4 -34.47 26.09 -3.68
CA SER A 4 -33.30 25.23 -3.57
C SER A 4 -33.62 23.87 -4.22
N PRO A 5 -32.71 23.28 -5.02
CA PRO A 5 -32.96 21.96 -5.58
C PRO A 5 -33.14 20.99 -4.41
N GLN A 6 -34.28 20.31 -4.35
CA GLN A 6 -34.50 19.21 -3.40
C GLN A 6 -33.33 18.24 -3.52
N LYS A 7 -32.54 18.10 -2.45
CA LYS A 7 -31.49 17.09 -2.33
C LYS A 7 -32.17 15.70 -2.36
N ARG A 8 -32.32 15.12 -3.56
CA ARG A 8 -32.69 13.71 -3.73
C ARG A 8 -31.40 12.93 -3.60
N MET A 9 -31.28 12.05 -2.59
CA MET A 9 -30.10 11.19 -2.48
C MET A 9 -30.36 9.77 -2.97
N LEU A 10 -31.28 8.99 -2.39
CA LEU A 10 -31.67 7.72 -3.01
C LEU A 10 -32.74 8.01 -4.05
N ASN A 11 -32.41 7.90 -5.35
CA ASN A 11 -33.33 8.22 -6.44
C ASN A 11 -34.17 7.01 -6.83
N LEU A 12 -33.56 5.83 -6.86
CA LEU A 12 -34.22 4.61 -7.31
C LEU A 12 -33.77 3.40 -6.51
N LEU A 13 -34.73 2.58 -6.06
CA LEU A 13 -34.49 1.26 -5.49
C LEU A 13 -35.23 0.20 -6.31
N LYS A 14 -34.50 -0.72 -6.91
CA LYS A 14 -35.05 -1.88 -7.61
C LYS A 14 -34.76 -3.15 -6.83
N ILE A 15 -35.77 -3.98 -6.68
CA ILE A 15 -35.69 -5.29 -6.03
C ILE A 15 -36.29 -6.32 -6.99
N ARG A 16 -35.60 -7.46 -7.14
CA ARG A 16 -36.13 -8.64 -7.83
C ARG A 16 -35.90 -9.89 -6.99
N ASN A 17 -36.95 -10.70 -6.86
CA ASN A 17 -36.94 -12.00 -6.19
C ASN A 17 -36.39 -12.00 -4.75
N LEU A 18 -36.58 -10.91 -4.00
CA LEU A 18 -36.11 -10.79 -2.61
C LEU A 18 -37.25 -11.11 -1.64
N ALA A 19 -37.09 -12.19 -0.87
CA ALA A 19 -38.08 -12.71 0.06
C ALA A 19 -39.48 -12.84 -0.58
N LEU A 20 -40.44 -12.03 -0.15
CA LEU A 20 -41.81 -12.05 -0.67
C LEU A 20 -42.04 -11.17 -1.90
N VAL A 21 -41.03 -10.42 -2.35
CA VAL A 21 -41.13 -9.47 -3.48
C VAL A 21 -40.56 -10.10 -4.76
N GLU A 22 -41.42 -10.26 -5.77
CA GLU A 22 -41.01 -10.67 -7.12
C GLU A 22 -40.33 -9.51 -7.86
N ARG A 23 -40.97 -8.34 -7.90
CA ARG A 23 -40.43 -7.12 -8.50
C ARG A 23 -40.93 -5.90 -7.75
N LEU A 24 -40.01 -5.00 -7.39
CA LEU A 24 -40.30 -3.66 -6.90
C LEU A 24 -39.39 -2.69 -7.64
N GLU A 25 -39.96 -1.59 -8.09
CA GLU A 25 -39.22 -0.42 -8.56
C GLU A 25 -39.81 0.77 -7.84
N TRP A 26 -38.99 1.43 -7.02
CA TRP A 26 -39.42 2.54 -6.19
C TRP A 26 -38.57 3.77 -6.50
N ASP A 27 -39.20 4.79 -7.07
CA ASP A 27 -38.65 6.13 -7.24
C ASP A 27 -38.91 6.91 -5.95
N LEU A 28 -37.85 7.27 -5.23
CA LEU A 28 -37.94 7.95 -3.94
C LEU A 28 -37.78 9.46 -4.12
N GLY A 29 -38.71 10.21 -3.53
CA GLY A 29 -38.61 11.66 -3.38
C GLY A 29 -37.68 12.07 -2.25
N GLY A 30 -37.36 13.37 -2.17
CA GLY A 30 -36.70 13.97 -1.01
C GLY A 30 -37.67 14.27 0.13
N GLY A 31 -37.12 14.58 1.31
CA GLY A 31 -37.86 14.87 2.53
C GLY A 31 -38.24 13.63 3.33
N LEU A 32 -39.29 13.73 4.14
CA LEU A 32 -39.79 12.62 4.96
C LEU A 32 -40.59 11.61 4.12
N VAL A 33 -40.08 10.37 4.04
CA VAL A 33 -40.75 9.25 3.38
C VAL A 33 -41.28 8.26 4.43
N GLY A 34 -42.60 8.17 4.55
CA GLY A 34 -43.28 7.18 5.40
C GLY A 34 -43.64 5.92 4.62
N VAL A 35 -43.23 4.74 5.14
CA VAL A 35 -43.62 3.44 4.58
C VAL A 35 -44.69 2.81 5.47
N THR A 36 -45.90 2.64 4.93
CA THR A 36 -47.06 2.07 5.63
C THR A 36 -47.58 0.83 4.92
N GLY A 37 -48.24 -0.08 5.64
CA GLY A 37 -48.88 -1.26 5.05
C GLY A 37 -49.61 -2.14 6.08
N GLU A 38 -50.29 -3.18 5.61
CA GLU A 38 -51.05 -4.12 6.47
C GLU A 38 -50.14 -5.12 7.20
N THR A 39 -48.98 -5.44 6.64
CA THR A 39 -48.01 -6.37 7.24
C THR A 39 -46.63 -5.71 7.32
N GLY A 40 -45.87 -6.01 8.38
CA GLY A 40 -44.49 -5.53 8.54
C GLY A 40 -43.51 -6.05 7.48
N ALA A 41 -43.92 -7.07 6.70
CA ALA A 41 -43.07 -7.73 5.72
C ALA A 41 -42.59 -6.78 4.61
N GLY A 42 -43.41 -5.83 4.14
CA GLY A 42 -43.00 -4.88 3.11
C GLY A 42 -41.87 -3.94 3.57
N LYS A 43 -41.97 -3.44 4.81
CA LYS A 43 -40.93 -2.61 5.44
C LYS A 43 -39.64 -3.40 5.61
N SER A 44 -39.72 -4.62 6.15
CA SER A 44 -38.55 -5.48 6.35
C SER A 44 -37.83 -5.80 5.04
N VAL A 45 -38.55 -5.97 3.92
CA VAL A 45 -37.92 -6.20 2.60
C VAL A 45 -37.16 -4.96 2.12
N ILE A 46 -37.72 -3.76 2.27
CA ILE A 46 -37.05 -2.50 1.89
C ILE A 46 -35.81 -2.28 2.74
N VAL A 47 -35.93 -2.41 4.06
CA VAL A 47 -34.80 -2.26 5.00
C VAL A 47 -33.72 -3.30 4.70
N GLY A 48 -34.12 -4.56 4.46
CA GLY A 48 -33.22 -5.63 4.05
C GLY A 48 -32.50 -5.34 2.73
N ALA A 49 -33.20 -4.78 1.74
CA ALA A 49 -32.61 -4.37 0.47
C ALA A 49 -31.55 -3.27 0.66
N LEU A 50 -31.83 -2.27 1.49
CA LEU A 50 -30.86 -1.22 1.82
C LEU A 50 -29.63 -1.81 2.53
N LYS A 51 -29.82 -2.67 3.53
CA LYS A 51 -28.71 -3.37 4.19
C LYS A 51 -27.83 -4.13 3.20
N LEU A 52 -28.44 -4.79 2.22
CA LEU A 52 -27.70 -5.50 1.18
C LEU A 52 -26.86 -4.52 0.33
N ILE A 53 -27.40 -3.37 -0.04
CA ILE A 53 -26.67 -2.31 -0.76
C ILE A 53 -25.50 -1.75 0.07
N LEU A 54 -25.68 -1.62 1.40
CA LEU A 54 -24.67 -1.15 2.34
C LEU A 54 -23.57 -2.19 2.68
N GLY A 55 -23.56 -3.33 2.00
CA GLY A 55 -22.51 -4.35 2.15
C GLY A 55 -22.71 -5.32 3.31
N GLU A 56 -23.93 -5.44 3.86
CA GLU A 56 -24.23 -6.51 4.82
C GLU A 56 -24.09 -7.91 4.20
N ARG A 57 -23.82 -8.92 5.02
CA ARG A 57 -23.78 -10.29 4.51
C ARG A 57 -25.18 -10.72 4.09
N ALA A 58 -25.30 -11.29 2.90
CA ALA A 58 -26.55 -11.82 2.41
C ALA A 58 -26.80 -13.20 3.01
N ASP A 59 -27.99 -13.41 3.57
CA ASP A 59 -28.49 -14.74 3.90
C ASP A 59 -29.16 -15.34 2.65
N LYS A 60 -28.91 -16.63 2.39
CA LYS A 60 -29.55 -17.38 1.30
C LYS A 60 -31.06 -17.48 1.49
N GLY A 61 -31.55 -17.40 2.73
CA GLY A 61 -32.99 -17.33 3.04
C GLY A 61 -33.69 -16.09 2.48
N LEU A 62 -32.95 -15.09 1.99
CA LEU A 62 -33.51 -13.90 1.34
C LEU A 62 -33.91 -14.15 -0.12
N ILE A 63 -33.49 -15.27 -0.74
CA ILE A 63 -33.92 -15.60 -2.10
C ILE A 63 -35.38 -16.07 -2.03
N ARG A 64 -36.23 -15.49 -2.87
CA ARG A 64 -37.64 -15.89 -2.99
C ARG A 64 -37.75 -17.40 -3.29
N THR A 65 -38.69 -18.07 -2.65
CA THR A 65 -38.94 -19.50 -2.87
C THR A 65 -39.25 -19.79 -4.34
N GLY A 66 -38.53 -20.73 -4.93
CA GLY A 66 -38.68 -21.11 -6.34
C GLY A 66 -37.72 -20.40 -7.30
N GLU A 67 -36.90 -19.46 -6.81
CA GLU A 67 -35.94 -18.70 -7.61
C GLU A 67 -34.49 -19.09 -7.29
N ASP A 68 -33.60 -18.98 -8.28
CA ASP A 68 -32.18 -19.31 -8.14
C ASP A 68 -31.32 -18.11 -7.68
N GLN A 69 -31.86 -16.89 -7.79
CA GLN A 69 -31.16 -15.66 -7.41
C GLN A 69 -32.12 -14.52 -7.08
N CYS A 70 -31.64 -13.57 -6.28
CA CYS A 70 -32.29 -12.27 -6.07
C CYS A 70 -31.33 -11.12 -6.40
N MET A 71 -31.90 -9.96 -6.72
CA MET A 71 -31.16 -8.77 -7.12
C MET A 71 -31.69 -7.53 -6.39
N VAL A 72 -30.76 -6.69 -5.93
CA VAL A 72 -31.06 -5.35 -5.43
C VAL A 72 -30.18 -4.35 -6.16
N GLU A 73 -30.77 -3.25 -6.63
CA GLU A 73 -30.06 -2.17 -7.31
C GLU A 73 -30.54 -0.84 -6.73
N ALA A 74 -29.60 0.04 -6.39
CA ALA A 74 -29.87 1.37 -5.87
C ALA A 74 -29.09 2.40 -6.69
N ILE A 75 -29.77 3.49 -7.06
CA ILE A 75 -29.16 4.64 -7.71
C ILE A 75 -29.20 5.79 -6.72
N PHE A 76 -28.02 6.26 -6.32
CA PHE A 76 -27.85 7.43 -5.48
C PHE A 76 -27.47 8.63 -6.33
N LYS A 77 -28.04 9.78 -6.04
CA LYS A 77 -27.65 11.07 -6.60
C LYS A 77 -26.89 11.85 -5.54
N LEU A 78 -25.64 12.16 -5.82
CA LEU A 78 -24.65 12.68 -4.88
C LEU A 78 -24.13 14.03 -5.38
N PRO A 79 -24.77 15.16 -5.02
CA PRO A 79 -24.32 16.50 -5.42
C PRO A 79 -22.89 16.84 -4.98
N GLU A 80 -22.36 16.10 -4.00
CA GLU A 80 -20.98 16.18 -3.53
C GLU A 80 -20.44 14.75 -3.39
N SER A 81 -19.84 14.22 -4.47
CA SER A 81 -19.34 12.84 -4.56
C SER A 81 -17.86 12.69 -4.20
N SER A 82 -17.15 13.78 -3.90
CA SER A 82 -15.68 13.81 -3.74
C SER A 82 -15.10 12.76 -2.78
N VAL A 83 -15.78 12.50 -1.65
CA VAL A 83 -15.38 11.45 -0.69
C VAL A 83 -15.58 10.06 -1.26
N ILE A 84 -16.68 9.83 -2.00
CA ILE A 84 -16.97 8.56 -2.64
C ILE A 84 -16.03 8.33 -3.82
N ASP A 85 -15.79 9.33 -4.66
CA ASP A 85 -14.90 9.24 -5.81
C ASP A 85 -13.46 8.92 -5.36
N ALA A 86 -12.98 9.51 -4.26
CA ALA A 86 -11.68 9.14 -3.69
C ALA A 86 -11.62 7.66 -3.27
N ILE A 87 -12.70 7.10 -2.71
CA ILE A 87 -12.78 5.67 -2.38
C ILE A 87 -12.78 4.81 -3.65
N LEU A 88 -13.49 5.24 -4.70
CA LEU A 88 -13.58 4.53 -5.98
C LEU A 88 -12.23 4.52 -6.70
N GLU A 89 -11.53 5.66 -6.76
CA GLU A 89 -10.19 5.78 -7.35
C GLU A 89 -9.17 4.88 -6.64
N GLU A 90 -9.18 4.85 -5.30
CA GLU A 90 -8.27 4.02 -4.49
C GLU A 90 -8.36 2.53 -4.87
N VAL A 91 -9.56 2.06 -5.23
CA VAL A 91 -9.82 0.65 -5.56
C VAL A 91 -9.90 0.38 -7.07
N GLY A 92 -9.65 1.40 -7.90
CA GLY A 92 -9.64 1.29 -9.36
C GLY A 92 -11.04 1.12 -9.99
N LEU A 93 -12.08 1.72 -9.40
CA LEU A 93 -13.44 1.77 -9.93
C LEU A 93 -13.74 3.12 -10.57
N ASP A 94 -14.67 3.13 -11.54
CA ASP A 94 -15.10 4.35 -12.22
C ASP A 94 -15.82 5.30 -11.25
N CYS A 95 -15.46 6.57 -11.30
CA CYS A 95 -16.08 7.64 -10.52
C CYS A 95 -17.55 7.86 -10.90
N CYS A 96 -18.28 8.62 -10.09
CA CYS A 96 -19.68 8.92 -10.35
C CYS A 96 -19.84 9.77 -11.64
N GLU A 97 -20.65 9.29 -12.59
CA GLU A 97 -21.04 10.08 -13.78
C GLU A 97 -22.33 10.84 -13.48
N GLU A 98 -22.42 12.11 -13.89
CA GLU A 98 -23.63 12.96 -13.69
C GLU A 98 -24.15 13.01 -12.24
N ASP A 99 -23.23 12.97 -11.26
CA ASP A 99 -23.53 12.88 -9.83
C ASP A 99 -24.27 11.59 -9.43
N GLU A 100 -24.21 10.52 -10.23
CA GLU A 100 -24.89 9.25 -9.94
C GLU A 100 -23.94 8.12 -9.53
N LEU A 101 -24.29 7.45 -8.44
CA LEU A 101 -23.64 6.24 -7.95
C LEU A 101 -24.62 5.07 -8.07
N ILE A 102 -24.23 4.06 -8.84
CA ILE A 102 -25.05 2.87 -9.07
C ILE A 102 -24.45 1.70 -8.29
N ILE A 103 -25.19 1.19 -7.31
CA ILE A 103 -24.80 -0.01 -6.56
C ILE A 103 -25.77 -1.13 -6.92
N ARG A 104 -25.23 -2.27 -7.35
CA ARG A 104 -26.03 -3.45 -7.70
C ARG A 104 -25.48 -4.69 -7.03
N ARG A 105 -26.38 -5.47 -6.43
CA ARG A 105 -26.07 -6.72 -5.77
C ARG A 105 -26.90 -7.86 -6.32
N VAL A 106 -26.23 -8.97 -6.61
CA VAL A 106 -26.86 -10.22 -7.07
C VAL A 106 -26.47 -11.33 -6.10
N ILE A 107 -27.46 -11.98 -5.53
CA ILE A 107 -27.29 -13.04 -4.53
C ILE A 107 -27.86 -14.31 -5.14
N GLY A 108 -26.99 -15.27 -5.44
CA GLY A 108 -27.37 -16.56 -5.99
C GLY A 108 -27.13 -17.70 -5.00
N VAL A 109 -27.66 -18.89 -5.32
CA VAL A 109 -27.48 -20.09 -4.48
C VAL A 109 -25.99 -20.45 -4.29
N SER A 110 -25.18 -20.25 -5.34
CA SER A 110 -23.75 -20.63 -5.38
C SER A 110 -22.78 -19.47 -5.15
N SER A 111 -23.11 -18.26 -5.61
CA SER A 111 -22.20 -17.11 -5.55
C SER A 111 -22.96 -15.79 -5.40
N ASN A 112 -22.30 -14.85 -4.75
CA ASN A 112 -22.78 -13.48 -4.58
C ASN A 112 -21.89 -12.54 -5.38
N LYS A 113 -22.49 -11.63 -6.15
CA LYS A 113 -21.79 -10.62 -6.94
C LYS A 113 -22.24 -9.23 -6.50
N GLN A 114 -21.30 -8.28 -6.50
CA GLN A 114 -21.55 -6.89 -6.16
C GLN A 114 -20.88 -6.01 -7.20
N PHE A 115 -21.57 -4.96 -7.60
CA PHE A 115 -21.12 -4.02 -8.60
C PHE A 115 -21.32 -2.60 -8.11
N VAL A 116 -20.37 -1.73 -8.42
CA VAL A 116 -20.44 -0.27 -8.22
C VAL A 116 -20.05 0.37 -9.54
N ASN A 117 -20.90 1.25 -10.08
CA ASN A 117 -20.72 1.90 -11.39
C ASN A 117 -20.32 0.91 -12.50
N ASN A 118 -20.99 -0.25 -12.54
CA ASN A 118 -20.73 -1.38 -13.45
C ASN A 118 -19.40 -2.16 -13.23
N GLY A 119 -18.48 -1.67 -12.39
CA GLY A 119 -17.29 -2.40 -11.98
C GLY A 119 -17.56 -3.41 -10.86
N ALA A 120 -16.81 -4.52 -10.82
CA ALA A 120 -16.93 -5.51 -9.75
C ALA A 120 -16.28 -5.00 -8.46
N ALA A 121 -16.99 -5.10 -7.33
CA ALA A 121 -16.52 -4.60 -6.04
C ALA A 121 -16.57 -5.68 -4.95
N THR A 122 -15.75 -5.52 -3.91
CA THR A 122 -15.80 -6.37 -2.73
C THR A 122 -16.83 -5.86 -1.72
N LEU A 123 -17.30 -6.72 -0.81
CA LEU A 123 -18.16 -6.29 0.29
C LEU A 123 -17.50 -5.24 1.20
N GLY A 124 -16.17 -5.25 1.32
CA GLY A 124 -15.44 -4.25 2.09
C GLY A 124 -15.58 -2.86 1.48
N VAL A 125 -15.52 -2.75 0.16
CA VAL A 125 -15.74 -1.49 -0.57
C VAL A 125 -17.18 -1.00 -0.39
N LEU A 126 -18.18 -1.89 -0.54
CA LEU A 126 -19.58 -1.52 -0.31
C LEU A 126 -19.82 -1.00 1.11
N LYS A 127 -19.18 -1.61 2.13
CA LYS A 127 -19.29 -1.12 3.51
C LYS A 127 -18.67 0.27 3.69
N ARG A 128 -17.49 0.52 3.10
CA ARG A 128 -16.83 1.84 3.15
C ARG A 128 -17.71 2.91 2.49
N ILE A 129 -18.23 2.62 1.29
CA ILE A 129 -19.14 3.53 0.59
C ILE A 129 -20.44 3.73 1.40
N GLY A 130 -21.04 2.64 1.89
CA GLY A 130 -22.32 2.66 2.60
C GLY A 130 -22.33 3.54 3.85
N GLN A 131 -21.19 3.62 4.57
CA GLN A 131 -21.03 4.50 5.74
C GLN A 131 -21.24 6.00 5.43
N HIS A 132 -21.07 6.39 4.17
CA HIS A 132 -21.27 7.77 3.71
C HIS A 132 -22.63 8.00 3.05
N LEU A 133 -23.37 6.93 2.73
CA LEU A 133 -24.66 7.02 2.04
C LEU A 133 -25.84 6.97 3.01
N VAL A 134 -25.92 5.95 3.87
CA VAL A 134 -27.13 5.70 4.64
C VAL A 134 -26.80 5.45 6.10
N ASP A 135 -27.43 6.20 7.01
CA ASP A 135 -27.44 5.89 8.43
C ASP A 135 -28.70 5.08 8.77
N LEU A 136 -28.53 3.83 9.18
CA LEU A 136 -29.64 2.92 9.47
C LEU A 136 -29.76 2.75 10.98
N HIS A 137 -30.93 3.09 11.52
CA HIS A 137 -31.23 3.03 12.94
C HIS A 137 -32.28 1.95 13.19
N GLY A 138 -31.84 0.75 13.55
CA GLY A 138 -32.69 -0.38 13.89
C GLY A 138 -32.01 -1.34 14.87
N PRO A 139 -32.72 -2.39 15.35
CA PRO A 139 -32.31 -3.23 16.50
C PRO A 139 -30.89 -3.81 16.46
N HIS A 140 -30.32 -3.96 15.26
CA HIS A 140 -28.98 -4.51 15.03
C HIS A 140 -28.04 -3.57 14.25
N ASP A 141 -28.47 -2.35 13.95
CA ASP A 141 -27.88 -1.51 12.90
C ASP A 141 -27.32 -0.17 13.38
N HIS A 142 -27.47 0.16 14.67
CA HIS A 142 -27.00 1.42 15.26
C HIS A 142 -25.46 1.61 15.28
N GLN A 143 -24.69 0.84 14.51
CA GLN A 143 -23.22 0.77 14.61
C GLN A 143 -22.52 2.11 14.42
N SER A 144 -23.06 3.01 13.60
CA SER A 144 -22.47 4.33 13.35
C SER A 144 -22.41 5.18 14.63
N LEU A 145 -23.55 5.49 15.25
CA LEU A 145 -23.62 6.33 16.46
C LEU A 145 -23.30 5.59 17.77
N LEU A 146 -23.29 4.26 17.78
CA LEU A 146 -22.75 3.49 18.91
C LEU A 146 -21.22 3.45 18.95
N SER A 147 -20.55 3.81 17.84
CA SER A 147 -19.10 3.94 17.79
C SER A 147 -18.64 5.20 18.53
N THR A 148 -17.70 5.02 19.47
CA THR A 148 -17.06 6.13 20.21
C THR A 148 -16.33 7.08 19.26
N GLU A 149 -15.77 6.57 18.15
CA GLU A 149 -15.11 7.39 17.14
C GLU A 149 -16.10 8.32 16.41
N ARG A 150 -17.31 7.83 16.10
CA ARG A 150 -18.34 8.67 15.50
C ARG A 150 -18.87 9.69 16.50
N GLN A 151 -19.13 9.28 17.74
CA GLN A 151 -19.56 10.19 18.81
C GLN A 151 -18.55 11.33 19.02
N LEU A 152 -17.25 11.02 18.95
CA LEU A 152 -16.17 11.98 18.98
C LEU A 152 -16.23 12.93 17.78
N ALA A 153 -16.37 12.40 16.56
CA ALA A 153 -16.44 13.20 15.34
C ALA A 153 -17.66 14.15 15.35
N LEU A 154 -18.80 13.71 15.88
CA LEU A 154 -19.99 14.54 16.03
C LEU A 154 -19.81 15.66 17.06
N LEU A 155 -19.16 15.37 18.20
CA LEU A 155 -18.82 16.41 19.16
C LEU A 155 -17.85 17.44 18.56
N ASP A 156 -16.85 16.98 17.80
CA ASP A 156 -15.89 17.86 17.14
C ASP A 156 -16.55 18.73 16.05
N ALA A 157 -17.52 18.17 15.31
CA ALA A 157 -18.33 18.93 14.36
C ALA A 157 -19.18 20.01 15.07
N TYR A 158 -19.83 19.65 16.17
CA TYR A 158 -20.61 20.56 17.02
C TYR A 158 -19.77 21.69 17.63
N GLY A 159 -18.56 21.37 18.06
CA GLY A 159 -17.61 22.35 18.56
C GLY A 159 -16.88 23.16 17.48
N ALA A 160 -17.21 22.98 16.20
CA ALA A 160 -16.51 23.55 15.05
C ALA A 160 -14.97 23.39 15.17
N ALA A 161 -14.52 22.17 15.49
CA ALA A 161 -13.12 21.81 15.71
C ALA A 161 -12.43 21.24 14.46
N GLY A 162 -13.07 21.28 13.29
CA GLY A 162 -12.61 20.61 12.07
C GLY A 162 -11.19 20.97 11.63
N GLU A 163 -10.82 22.26 11.71
CA GLU A 163 -9.46 22.71 11.39
C GLU A 163 -8.43 22.15 12.36
N GLU A 164 -8.70 22.19 13.66
CA GLU A 164 -7.80 21.62 14.66
C GLU A 164 -7.69 20.10 14.55
N VAL A 165 -8.78 19.40 14.24
CA VAL A 165 -8.78 17.94 14.02
C VAL A 165 -7.91 17.58 12.81
N LYS A 166 -8.02 18.32 11.69
CA LYS A 166 -7.15 18.13 10.53
C LYS A 166 -5.67 18.35 10.89
N SER A 167 -5.40 19.48 11.56
CA SER A 167 -4.09 19.87 12.06
C SER A 167 -3.49 18.85 13.05
N TYR A 168 -4.33 18.18 13.84
CA TYR A 168 -3.95 17.10 14.75
C TYR A 168 -3.55 15.85 13.98
N ARG A 169 -4.34 15.42 12.98
CA ARG A 169 -4.04 14.23 12.16
C ARG A 169 -2.70 14.35 11.44
N GLU A 170 -2.39 15.52 10.88
CA GLU A 170 -1.10 15.79 10.24
C GLU A 170 0.07 15.63 11.22
N ARG A 171 -0.07 16.19 12.43
CA ARG A 171 0.96 16.07 13.48
C ARG A 171 1.06 14.67 14.07
N TRP A 172 -0.07 13.95 14.13
CA TRP A 172 -0.12 12.56 14.57
C TRP A 172 0.67 11.66 13.64
N ALA A 173 0.46 11.81 12.32
CA ALA A 173 1.22 11.08 11.31
C ALA A 173 2.73 11.35 11.43
N ALA A 174 3.14 12.63 11.50
CA ALA A 174 4.54 12.99 11.65
C ALA A 174 5.17 12.46 12.97
N TRP A 175 4.43 12.47 14.08
CA TRP A 175 4.91 11.89 15.34
C TRP A 175 5.04 10.37 15.26
N ARG A 176 4.09 9.69 14.60
CA ARG A 176 4.13 8.24 14.40
C ARG A 176 5.33 7.83 13.54
N GLU A 177 5.57 8.53 12.44
CA GLU A 177 6.71 8.32 11.56
C GLU A 177 8.04 8.48 12.30
N ALA A 178 8.24 9.60 13.01
CA ALA A 178 9.45 9.82 13.80
C ALA A 178 9.62 8.77 14.93
N SER A 179 8.52 8.35 15.55
CA SER A 179 8.55 7.33 16.62
C SER A 179 8.92 5.96 16.08
N GLU A 180 8.42 5.61 14.89
CA GLU A 180 8.76 4.36 14.21
C GLU A 180 10.22 4.36 13.78
N GLU A 181 10.71 5.45 13.18
CA GLU A 181 12.12 5.61 12.83
C GLU A 181 13.06 5.46 14.04
N TYR A 182 12.72 6.10 15.16
CA TYR A 182 13.47 5.98 16.41
C TYR A 182 13.46 4.54 16.96
N GLU A 183 12.30 3.89 17.02
CA GLU A 183 12.23 2.52 17.56
C GLU A 183 12.91 1.51 16.63
N THR A 184 12.83 1.68 15.31
CA THR A 184 13.59 0.86 14.35
C THR A 184 15.09 1.05 14.53
N ALA A 185 15.57 2.29 14.60
CA ALA A 185 16.98 2.59 14.84
C ALA A 185 17.45 2.03 16.19
N ARG A 186 16.64 2.16 17.24
CA ARG A 186 16.92 1.66 18.60
C ARG A 186 16.94 0.14 18.66
N ALA A 187 16.03 -0.54 17.96
CA ALA A 187 15.92 -2.00 17.93
C ALA A 187 17.03 -2.67 17.10
N GLN A 188 17.70 -1.94 16.20
CA GLN A 188 18.91 -2.44 15.54
C GLN A 188 19.97 -2.78 16.59
N ARG A 189 20.60 -3.95 16.46
CA ARG A 189 21.61 -4.42 17.41
C ARG A 189 22.86 -3.54 17.33
N GLU A 190 23.38 -3.15 18.48
CA GLU A 190 24.71 -2.54 18.56
C GLU A 190 25.76 -3.60 18.19
N ILE A 191 26.58 -3.28 17.19
CA ILE A 191 27.67 -4.13 16.71
C ILE A 191 28.78 -4.06 17.76
N SER A 192 29.27 -5.22 18.21
CA SER A 192 30.29 -5.28 19.28
C SER A 192 31.63 -4.70 18.82
N ASP A 193 32.48 -4.26 19.75
CA ASP A 193 33.83 -3.75 19.42
C ASP A 193 34.66 -4.76 18.63
N GLN A 194 34.54 -6.06 18.93
CA GLN A 194 35.20 -7.13 18.18
C GLN A 194 34.70 -7.20 16.73
N GLU A 195 33.41 -6.97 16.52
CA GLU A 195 32.79 -6.99 15.20
C GLU A 195 33.14 -5.72 14.42
N LYS A 196 33.26 -4.56 15.08
CA LYS A 196 33.84 -3.34 14.50
C LYS A 196 35.29 -3.53 14.06
N GLU A 197 36.10 -4.17 14.89
CA GLU A 197 37.51 -4.43 14.57
C GLU A 197 37.64 -5.39 13.38
N LEU A 198 36.80 -6.43 13.33
CA LEU A 198 36.70 -7.32 12.18
C LEU A 198 36.29 -6.57 10.91
N LEU A 199 35.24 -5.74 10.96
CA LEU A 199 34.80 -4.96 9.79
C LEU A 199 35.88 -3.99 9.31
N ARG A 200 36.59 -3.31 10.23
CA ARG A 200 37.73 -2.45 9.88
C ARG A 200 38.83 -3.23 9.18
N PHE A 201 39.20 -4.39 9.72
CA PHE A 201 40.21 -5.26 9.13
C PHE A 201 39.81 -5.72 7.72
N GLN A 202 38.55 -6.09 7.51
CA GLN A 202 38.05 -6.50 6.20
C GLN A 202 38.09 -5.37 5.16
N VAL A 203 37.67 -4.16 5.54
CA VAL A 203 37.75 -2.96 4.67
C VAL A 203 39.21 -2.66 4.33
N GLU A 204 40.10 -2.66 5.31
CA GLU A 204 41.53 -2.37 5.11
C GLU A 204 42.22 -3.43 4.23
N GLU A 205 41.87 -4.72 4.40
CA GLU A 205 42.37 -5.80 3.55
C GLU A 205 41.96 -5.59 2.08
N ILE A 206 40.71 -5.24 1.81
CA ILE A 206 40.19 -5.03 0.45
C ILE A 206 40.75 -3.74 -0.17
N ASP A 207 40.82 -2.65 0.60
CA ASP A 207 41.34 -1.36 0.14
C ASP A 207 42.84 -1.42 -0.18
N SER A 208 43.61 -2.10 0.67
CA SER A 208 45.06 -2.25 0.48
C SER A 208 45.40 -3.01 -0.81
N ALA A 209 44.48 -3.84 -1.31
CA ALA A 209 44.66 -4.53 -2.58
C ALA A 209 44.54 -3.60 -3.80
N GLY A 210 43.99 -2.38 -3.67
CA GLY A 210 44.00 -1.37 -4.73
C GLY A 210 43.42 -1.88 -6.06
N ILE A 211 42.29 -2.58 -5.98
CA ILE A 211 41.62 -3.21 -7.13
C ILE A 211 41.18 -2.15 -8.14
N LYS A 212 41.51 -2.35 -9.43
CA LYS A 212 41.05 -1.47 -10.51
C LYS A 212 39.87 -2.08 -11.26
N THR A 213 38.94 -1.23 -11.69
CA THR A 213 37.79 -1.65 -12.51
C THR A 213 38.28 -2.28 -13.82
N GLY A 214 37.86 -3.52 -14.09
CA GLY A 214 38.21 -4.24 -15.32
C GLY A 214 39.56 -4.97 -15.30
N GLU A 215 40.30 -4.92 -14.19
CA GLU A 215 41.60 -5.59 -14.04
C GLU A 215 41.51 -7.12 -14.13
N GLU A 216 40.42 -7.72 -13.65
CA GLU A 216 40.27 -9.17 -13.53
C GLU A 216 40.45 -9.91 -14.87
N LYS A 217 39.85 -9.40 -15.96
CA LYS A 217 39.95 -10.04 -17.28
C LYS A 217 41.35 -9.98 -17.86
N ASP A 218 42.01 -8.82 -17.76
CA ASP A 218 43.38 -8.64 -18.22
C ASP A 218 44.35 -9.52 -17.43
N LEU A 219 44.16 -9.56 -16.10
CA LEU A 219 44.98 -10.35 -15.21
C LEU A 219 44.83 -11.86 -15.44
N GLU A 220 43.61 -12.35 -15.70
CA GLU A 220 43.36 -13.76 -16.00
C GLU A 220 44.01 -14.18 -17.34
N GLU A 221 43.92 -13.34 -18.37
CA GLU A 221 44.57 -13.58 -19.66
C GLU A 221 46.10 -13.58 -19.53
N ARG A 222 46.66 -12.61 -18.81
CA ARG A 222 48.10 -12.53 -18.53
C ARG A 222 48.58 -13.71 -17.71
N TYR A 223 47.88 -14.09 -16.64
CA TYR A 223 48.22 -15.25 -15.81
C TYR A 223 48.19 -16.54 -16.64
N ARG A 224 47.15 -16.76 -17.46
CA ARG A 224 47.07 -17.93 -18.35
C ARG A 224 48.22 -17.98 -19.35
N ARG A 225 48.64 -16.84 -19.91
CA ARG A 225 49.78 -16.76 -20.82
C ARG A 225 51.08 -17.06 -20.08
N SER A 226 51.31 -16.41 -18.94
CA SER A 226 52.51 -16.59 -18.11
C SER A 226 52.65 -18.02 -17.57
N SER A 227 51.59 -18.61 -17.04
CA SER A 227 51.60 -19.98 -16.49
C SER A 227 51.90 -21.05 -17.56
N ASN A 228 51.59 -20.75 -18.83
CA ASN A 228 51.84 -21.63 -19.96
C ASN A 228 53.07 -21.24 -20.78
N ALA A 229 53.81 -20.18 -20.41
CA ALA A 229 54.84 -19.59 -21.25
C ALA A 229 55.93 -20.60 -21.64
N ASN A 230 56.38 -21.43 -20.68
CA ASN A 230 57.34 -22.51 -20.93
C ASN A 230 56.82 -23.54 -21.96
N ARG A 231 55.54 -23.92 -21.85
CA ARG A 231 54.91 -24.89 -22.76
C ARG A 231 54.66 -24.28 -24.14
N LEU A 232 54.30 -23.00 -24.21
CA LEU A 232 54.14 -22.25 -25.44
C LEU A 232 55.47 -22.14 -26.19
N GLY A 233 56.56 -21.80 -25.48
CA GLY A 233 57.91 -21.78 -26.06
C GLY A 233 58.37 -23.14 -26.57
N GLU A 234 58.12 -24.22 -25.82
CA GLU A 234 58.43 -25.59 -26.26
C GLU A 234 57.69 -25.97 -27.55
N LEU A 235 56.39 -25.65 -27.65
CA LEU A 235 55.57 -25.98 -28.80
C LEU A 235 55.88 -25.11 -30.02
N ALA A 236 56.11 -23.81 -29.82
CA ALA A 236 56.52 -22.88 -30.88
C ALA A 236 57.89 -23.27 -31.44
N GLY A 237 58.87 -23.58 -30.58
CA GLY A 237 60.17 -24.08 -31.02
C GLY A 237 60.08 -25.40 -31.79
N LYS A 238 59.17 -26.30 -31.40
CA LYS A 238 58.88 -27.52 -32.21
C LYS A 238 58.26 -27.18 -33.56
N ALA A 239 57.35 -26.20 -33.62
CA ALA A 239 56.71 -25.78 -34.86
C ALA A 239 57.72 -25.18 -35.85
N VAL A 240 58.61 -24.28 -35.39
CA VAL A 240 59.72 -23.75 -36.20
C VAL A 240 60.55 -24.90 -36.78
N ASN A 241 61.01 -25.82 -35.92
CA ASN A 241 61.81 -26.97 -36.36
C ASN A 241 61.08 -27.86 -37.38
N LEU A 242 59.77 -28.07 -37.24
CA LEU A 242 59.00 -28.86 -38.20
C LEU A 242 58.91 -28.16 -39.56
N ILE A 243 58.64 -26.85 -39.58
CA ILE A 243 58.54 -26.05 -40.81
C ILE A 243 59.89 -26.05 -41.55
N SER A 244 60.98 -25.70 -40.85
CA SER A 244 62.31 -25.64 -41.47
C SER A 244 62.76 -27.01 -42.04
N ASN A 245 62.41 -28.12 -41.39
CA ASN A 245 62.78 -29.47 -41.85
C ASN A 245 61.88 -30.05 -42.97
N THR A 246 60.62 -29.62 -43.07
CA THR A 246 59.68 -30.14 -44.10
C THR A 246 59.63 -29.29 -45.36
N VAL A 247 59.84 -27.98 -45.24
CA VAL A 247 59.69 -27.02 -46.34
C VAL A 247 61.04 -26.72 -47.01
N GLY A 248 62.11 -26.51 -46.24
CA GLY A 248 63.35 -25.87 -46.70
C GLY A 248 63.90 -26.38 -48.05
N PRO A 249 64.55 -27.56 -48.11
CA PRO A 249 65.19 -27.99 -49.35
C PRO A 249 64.19 -28.42 -50.42
N GLY A 250 63.10 -29.07 -50.01
CA GLY A 250 62.17 -29.74 -50.92
C GLY A 250 61.27 -28.78 -51.70
N LEU A 251 60.78 -27.71 -51.07
CA LEU A 251 59.94 -26.72 -51.75
C LEU A 251 60.77 -25.77 -52.63
N GLU A 252 61.98 -25.40 -52.21
CA GLU A 252 62.91 -24.64 -53.06
C GLU A 252 63.33 -25.46 -54.29
N ASP A 253 63.60 -26.76 -54.12
CA ASP A 253 63.87 -27.66 -55.23
C ASP A 253 62.66 -27.81 -56.16
N LEU A 254 61.44 -27.92 -55.61
CA LEU A 254 60.20 -28.00 -56.39
C LEU A 254 59.99 -26.73 -57.22
N GLN A 255 60.22 -25.54 -56.64
CA GLN A 255 60.15 -24.27 -57.34
C GLN A 255 61.16 -24.20 -58.49
N ARG A 256 62.40 -24.65 -58.25
CA ARG A 256 63.45 -24.69 -59.28
C ARG A 256 63.10 -25.64 -60.42
N VAL A 257 62.59 -26.83 -60.11
CA VAL A 257 62.19 -27.85 -61.10
C VAL A 257 61.00 -27.37 -61.93
N THR A 258 59.97 -26.82 -61.29
CA THR A 258 58.76 -26.32 -61.97
C THR A 258 59.06 -25.10 -62.83
N SER A 259 59.92 -24.19 -62.37
CA SER A 259 60.43 -23.07 -63.18
C SER A 259 61.19 -23.56 -64.42
N GLY A 260 62.04 -24.59 -64.27
CA GLY A 260 62.77 -25.20 -65.37
C GLY A 260 61.85 -25.89 -66.39
N LEU A 261 60.79 -26.56 -65.93
CA LEU A 261 59.78 -27.16 -66.80
C LEU A 261 59.01 -26.08 -67.57
N CYS A 262 58.68 -24.95 -66.95
CA CYS A 262 57.91 -23.87 -67.56
C CYS A 262 58.69 -23.16 -68.68
N GLN A 263 60.02 -23.15 -68.59
CA GLN A 263 60.90 -22.66 -69.66
C GLN A 263 60.87 -23.56 -70.92
N ILE A 264 60.49 -24.84 -70.77
CA ILE A 264 60.42 -25.82 -71.85
C ILE A 264 59.00 -25.92 -72.42
N ASP A 265 57.99 -26.02 -71.55
CA ASP A 265 56.58 -26.13 -71.91
C ASP A 265 55.73 -25.09 -71.15
N PRO A 266 55.27 -24.01 -71.82
CA PRO A 266 54.46 -22.97 -71.21
C PRO A 266 53.09 -23.44 -70.67
N VAL A 267 52.63 -24.66 -71.01
CA VAL A 267 51.35 -25.20 -70.50
C VAL A 267 51.33 -25.31 -68.97
N ILE A 268 52.50 -25.38 -68.32
CA ILE A 268 52.59 -25.54 -66.86
C ILE A 268 52.79 -24.22 -66.09
N VAL A 269 52.64 -23.06 -66.73
CA VAL A 269 52.89 -21.74 -66.09
C VAL A 269 52.05 -21.53 -64.83
N ASP A 270 50.75 -21.87 -64.87
CA ASP A 270 49.85 -21.72 -63.73
C ASP A 270 50.31 -22.58 -62.54
N LEU A 271 50.83 -23.78 -62.79
CA LEU A 271 51.36 -24.67 -61.75
C LEU A 271 52.68 -24.13 -61.15
N ALA A 272 53.54 -23.53 -61.97
CA ALA A 272 54.79 -22.94 -61.49
C ALA A 272 54.51 -21.70 -60.61
N GLU A 273 53.54 -20.85 -61.01
CA GLU A 273 53.08 -19.71 -60.21
C GLU A 273 52.45 -20.17 -58.88
N GLU A 274 51.66 -21.24 -58.89
CA GLU A 274 51.07 -21.82 -57.67
C GLU A 274 52.13 -22.34 -56.68
N VAL A 275 53.19 -22.96 -57.19
CA VAL A 275 54.33 -23.42 -56.38
C VAL A 275 55.10 -22.22 -55.79
N GLU A 276 55.37 -21.18 -56.58
CA GLU A 276 56.03 -19.96 -56.10
C GLU A 276 55.23 -19.28 -54.99
N CYS A 277 53.91 -19.17 -55.15
CA CYS A 277 53.02 -18.62 -54.12
C CYS A 277 53.05 -19.47 -52.84
N SER A 278 53.07 -20.79 -52.97
CA SER A 278 53.13 -21.71 -51.83
C SER A 278 54.44 -21.61 -51.06
N VAL A 279 55.57 -21.41 -51.75
CA VAL A 279 56.88 -21.16 -51.13
C VAL A 279 56.85 -19.88 -50.31
N ALA A 280 56.37 -18.77 -50.90
CA ALA A 280 56.28 -17.49 -50.22
C ALA A 280 55.37 -17.55 -48.97
N GLN A 281 54.24 -18.25 -49.05
CA GLN A 281 53.32 -18.44 -47.91
C GLN A 281 53.97 -19.24 -46.78
N MET A 282 54.75 -20.28 -47.10
CA MET A 282 55.45 -21.08 -46.08
C MET A 282 56.57 -20.29 -45.38
N GLN A 283 57.31 -19.46 -46.12
CA GLN A 283 58.34 -18.58 -45.54
C GLN A 283 57.73 -17.52 -44.60
N GLU A 284 56.57 -16.95 -44.96
CA GLU A 284 55.86 -16.00 -44.10
C GLU A 284 55.33 -16.68 -42.82
N LEU A 285 54.85 -17.92 -42.93
CA LEU A 285 54.43 -18.71 -41.78
C LEU A 285 55.61 -19.02 -40.84
N GLU A 286 56.76 -19.40 -41.39
CA GLU A 286 57.98 -19.61 -40.60
C GLU A 286 58.36 -18.34 -39.84
N ARG A 287 58.42 -17.20 -40.52
CA ARG A 287 58.71 -15.90 -39.89
C ARG A 287 57.72 -15.58 -38.78
N SER A 288 56.41 -15.76 -39.03
CA SER A 288 55.38 -15.48 -38.03
C SER A 288 55.53 -16.34 -36.76
N VAL A 289 55.96 -17.60 -36.88
CA VAL A 289 56.18 -18.48 -35.73
C VAL A 289 57.48 -18.14 -35.00
N VAL A 290 58.52 -17.70 -35.73
CA VAL A 290 59.77 -17.19 -35.14
C VAL A 290 59.51 -15.90 -34.37
N ASP A 291 58.82 -14.93 -34.98
CA ASP A 291 58.44 -13.67 -34.33
C ASP A 291 57.60 -13.93 -33.07
N TYR A 292 56.66 -14.88 -33.11
CA TYR A 292 55.89 -15.30 -31.94
C TYR A 292 56.76 -15.91 -30.82
N LEU A 293 57.81 -16.66 -31.18
CA LEU A 293 58.73 -17.28 -30.22
C LEU A 293 59.65 -16.23 -29.57
N ASP A 294 60.08 -15.24 -30.33
CA ASP A 294 60.89 -14.11 -29.85
C ASP A 294 60.04 -13.19 -28.95
N ASP A 295 58.78 -12.92 -29.32
CA ASP A 295 57.80 -12.19 -28.49
C ASP A 295 57.42 -12.94 -27.19
N LEU A 296 57.82 -14.21 -27.06
CA LEU A 296 57.56 -15.04 -25.90
C LEU A 296 58.61 -14.87 -24.81
N GLU A 297 59.52 -13.88 -24.90
CA GLU A 297 60.48 -13.51 -23.87
C GLU A 297 59.86 -13.59 -22.46
N ILE A 298 60.25 -14.63 -21.72
CA ILE A 298 59.72 -14.91 -20.39
C ILE A 298 60.61 -14.18 -19.38
N ASP A 299 60.21 -13.00 -18.93
CA ASP A 299 60.82 -12.38 -17.75
C ASP A 299 60.30 -13.09 -16.49
N PRO A 300 61.16 -13.82 -15.74
CA PRO A 300 60.73 -14.51 -14.52
C PRO A 300 60.17 -13.58 -13.45
N SER A 301 60.58 -12.31 -13.45
CA SER A 301 60.08 -11.31 -12.51
C SER A 301 58.64 -10.88 -12.82
N GLU A 302 58.32 -10.65 -14.10
CA GLU A 302 56.96 -10.34 -14.53
C GLU A 302 55.99 -11.51 -14.30
N VAL A 303 56.45 -12.75 -14.50
CA VAL A 303 55.65 -13.94 -14.18
C VAL A 303 55.29 -13.96 -12.70
N GLN A 304 56.26 -13.77 -11.82
CA GLN A 304 56.01 -13.76 -10.37
C GLN A 304 55.06 -12.64 -9.95
N GLU A 305 55.21 -11.43 -10.51
CA GLU A 305 54.31 -10.30 -10.22
C GLU A 305 52.85 -10.60 -10.63
N VAL A 306 52.66 -11.21 -11.80
CA VAL A 306 51.33 -11.60 -12.28
C VAL A 306 50.73 -12.71 -11.41
N GLU A 307 51.53 -13.70 -11.01
CA GLU A 307 51.09 -14.77 -10.11
C GLU A 307 50.69 -14.22 -8.73
N ASP A 308 51.51 -13.35 -8.14
CA ASP A 308 51.24 -12.75 -6.83
C ASP A 308 49.98 -11.89 -6.87
N ARG A 309 49.80 -11.11 -7.94
CA ARG A 309 48.60 -10.29 -8.13
C ARG A 309 47.35 -11.15 -8.34
N PHE A 310 47.44 -12.21 -9.14
CA PHE A 310 46.34 -13.15 -9.36
C PHE A 310 45.93 -13.86 -8.06
N ASN A 311 46.91 -14.35 -7.30
CA ASN A 311 46.68 -15.01 -6.01
C ASN A 311 46.03 -14.06 -4.99
N LEU A 312 46.44 -12.79 -4.95
CA LEU A 312 45.82 -11.78 -4.10
C LEU A 312 44.33 -11.61 -4.44
N VAL A 313 44.01 -11.40 -5.72
CA VAL A 313 42.62 -11.22 -6.19
C VAL A 313 41.75 -12.46 -5.90
N GLU A 314 42.25 -13.66 -6.18
CA GLU A 314 41.55 -14.91 -5.88
C GLU A 314 41.36 -15.13 -4.38
N SER A 315 42.32 -14.71 -3.55
CA SER A 315 42.18 -14.79 -2.09
C SER A 315 41.06 -13.90 -1.55
N LEU A 316 40.88 -12.71 -2.13
CA LEU A 316 39.79 -11.78 -1.77
C LEU A 316 38.44 -12.35 -2.19
N LYS A 317 38.32 -12.90 -3.41
CA LYS A 317 37.10 -13.58 -3.86
C LYS A 317 36.73 -14.73 -2.91
N ARG A 318 37.69 -15.58 -2.57
CA ARG A 318 37.43 -16.70 -1.63
C ARG A 318 36.94 -16.23 -0.25
N LYS A 319 37.36 -15.05 0.22
CA LYS A 319 36.98 -14.50 1.52
C LYS A 319 35.65 -13.72 1.48
N TYR A 320 35.39 -12.99 0.41
CA TYR A 320 34.36 -11.93 0.38
C TYR A 320 33.28 -12.10 -0.69
N GLY A 321 33.44 -13.04 -1.64
CA GLY A 321 32.38 -13.38 -2.59
C GLY A 321 32.89 -13.99 -3.91
N PRO A 322 32.01 -14.66 -4.68
CA PRO A 322 32.42 -15.39 -5.87
C PRO A 322 33.04 -14.52 -6.97
N THR A 323 32.73 -13.22 -6.99
CA THR A 323 33.29 -12.24 -7.94
C THR A 323 34.02 -11.12 -7.21
N LEU A 324 34.88 -10.41 -7.96
CA LEU A 324 35.58 -9.23 -7.47
C LEU A 324 34.61 -8.10 -7.09
N GLN A 325 33.47 -8.00 -7.79
CA GLN A 325 32.42 -7.04 -7.46
C GLN A 325 31.79 -7.35 -6.10
N ASP A 326 31.54 -8.62 -5.79
CA ASP A 326 30.99 -9.02 -4.48
C ASP A 326 31.93 -8.62 -3.34
N ALA A 327 33.24 -8.72 -3.54
CA ALA A 327 34.22 -8.28 -2.55
C ALA A 327 34.18 -6.76 -2.32
N LEU A 328 34.03 -5.96 -3.39
CA LEU A 328 33.90 -4.51 -3.29
C LEU A 328 32.56 -4.11 -2.62
N ASP A 329 31.47 -4.76 -2.99
CA ASP A 329 30.16 -4.53 -2.39
C ASP A 329 30.16 -4.89 -0.90
N HIS A 330 30.87 -5.96 -0.51
CA HIS A 330 31.07 -6.32 0.90
C HIS A 330 31.84 -5.24 1.67
N ALA A 331 32.85 -4.60 1.07
CA ALA A 331 33.59 -3.50 1.69
C ALA A 331 32.69 -2.27 1.91
N GLU A 332 31.85 -1.92 0.94
CA GLU A 332 30.86 -0.83 1.06
C GLU A 332 29.84 -1.10 2.16
N ASP A 333 29.27 -2.31 2.20
CA ASP A 333 28.35 -2.73 3.26
C ASP A 333 29.02 -2.69 4.64
N ALA A 334 30.29 -3.08 4.73
CA ALA A 334 31.07 -3.02 5.97
C ALA A 334 31.31 -1.56 6.42
N ARG A 335 31.60 -0.64 5.49
CA ARG A 335 31.72 0.80 5.78
C ARG A 335 30.43 1.39 6.32
N LEU A 336 29.30 1.12 5.68
CA LEU A 336 27.99 1.60 6.11
C LEU A 336 27.66 1.12 7.54
N LYS A 337 28.00 -0.13 7.87
CA LYS A 337 27.83 -0.70 9.22
C LYS A 337 28.74 -0.03 10.25
N LEU A 338 30.00 0.27 9.88
CA LEU A 338 30.95 0.97 10.75
C LEU A 338 30.51 2.42 11.03
N GLU A 339 30.13 3.17 10.00
CA GLU A 339 29.63 4.55 10.14
C GLU A 339 28.37 4.61 10.98
N GLY A 340 27.43 3.69 10.75
CA GLY A 340 26.19 3.59 11.54
C GLY A 340 26.42 3.24 13.02
N SER A 341 27.60 2.73 13.38
CA SER A 341 27.92 2.30 14.74
C SER A 341 28.82 3.26 15.51
N ASP A 342 29.64 4.09 14.84
CA ASP A 342 30.52 5.05 15.52
C ASP A 342 29.79 6.32 16.00
N ASN A 343 28.64 6.67 15.40
CA ASN A 343 27.79 7.81 15.80
C ASN A 343 26.39 7.42 16.31
N ARG A 344 26.20 6.16 16.72
CA ARG A 344 24.88 5.61 17.05
C ARG A 344 24.20 6.33 18.21
N GLU A 345 24.93 6.62 19.29
CA GLU A 345 24.36 7.32 20.44
C GLU A 345 23.91 8.74 20.09
N GLU A 346 24.73 9.48 19.33
CA GLU A 346 24.39 10.83 18.86
C GLU A 346 23.20 10.81 17.89
N PHE A 347 23.15 9.82 16.99
CA PHE A 347 22.04 9.60 16.07
C PHE A 347 20.73 9.28 16.81
N LEU A 348 20.75 8.35 17.76
CA LEU A 348 19.59 8.00 18.58
C LEU A 348 19.14 9.19 19.44
N ALA A 349 20.07 9.98 19.98
CA ALA A 349 19.74 11.19 20.73
C ALA A 349 19.03 12.23 19.85
N ARG A 350 19.49 12.43 18.60
CA ARG A 350 18.83 13.31 17.63
C ARG A 350 17.42 12.83 17.28
N LEU A 351 17.26 11.56 16.92
CA LEU A 351 15.95 10.97 16.62
C LEU A 351 14.99 11.08 17.83
N LYS A 352 15.50 10.84 19.04
CA LYS A 352 14.71 11.01 20.27
C LYS A 352 14.25 12.46 20.47
N GLN A 353 15.13 13.42 20.19
CA GLN A 353 14.80 14.84 20.24
C GLN A 353 13.71 15.21 19.23
N ASP A 354 13.77 14.65 18.02
CA ASP A 354 12.75 14.86 16.98
C ASP A 354 11.39 14.28 17.38
N VAL A 355 11.36 13.07 17.94
CA VAL A 355 10.15 12.45 18.52
C VAL A 355 9.55 13.33 19.61
N ASP A 356 10.37 13.82 20.55
CA ASP A 356 9.91 14.64 21.67
C ASP A 356 9.39 16.01 21.19
N LEU A 357 10.00 16.58 20.16
CA LEU A 357 9.57 17.83 19.55
C LEU A 357 8.26 17.68 18.77
N ALA A 358 8.11 16.58 18.01
CA ALA A 358 6.86 16.22 17.35
C ALA A 358 5.73 15.99 18.36
N LEU A 359 6.00 15.26 19.45
CA LEU A 359 5.03 15.03 20.53
C LEU A 359 4.59 16.32 21.22
N LYS A 360 5.52 17.26 21.47
CA LYS A 360 5.20 18.59 22.01
C LYS A 360 4.26 19.35 21.08
N LYS A 361 4.55 19.40 19.78
CA LYS A 361 3.69 20.05 18.77
C LYS A 361 2.30 19.40 18.70
N LEU A 362 2.24 18.07 18.73
CA LEU A 362 0.99 17.30 18.75
C LEU A 362 0.14 17.66 19.98
N ARG A 363 0.74 17.61 21.18
CA ARG A 363 0.06 17.93 22.45
C ARG A 363 -0.51 19.36 22.50
N ILE A 364 0.14 20.33 21.86
CA ILE A 364 -0.38 21.70 21.76
C ILE A 364 -1.72 21.72 21.03
N VAL A 365 -1.82 21.05 19.87
CA VAL A 365 -3.07 20.99 19.11
C VAL A 365 -4.11 20.13 19.84
N ALA A 366 -3.68 19.02 20.42
CA ALA A 366 -4.55 18.14 21.20
C ALA A 366 -5.26 18.90 22.32
N ARG A 367 -4.54 19.73 23.09
CA ARG A 367 -5.13 20.57 24.15
C ARG A 367 -6.13 21.60 23.63
N LYS A 368 -5.95 22.13 22.41
CA LYS A 368 -6.94 23.03 21.80
C LYS A 368 -8.25 22.29 21.52
N ILE A 369 -8.16 21.08 20.95
CA ILE A 369 -9.30 20.21 20.72
C ILE A 369 -9.97 19.85 22.05
N SER A 370 -9.20 19.40 23.05
CA SER A 370 -9.69 19.09 24.41
C SER A 370 -10.45 20.26 25.03
N SER A 371 -9.97 21.50 24.87
CA SER A 371 -10.64 22.69 25.38
C SER A 371 -11.98 22.94 24.68
N LYS A 372 -12.07 22.72 23.36
CA LYS A 372 -13.33 22.81 22.61
C LYS A 372 -14.29 21.70 23.06
N ARG A 373 -13.83 20.46 23.14
CA ARG A 373 -14.65 19.32 23.61
C ARG A 373 -15.23 19.56 25.00
N LYS A 374 -14.41 19.97 25.97
CA LYS A 374 -14.87 20.29 27.34
C LYS A 374 -15.89 21.41 27.38
N LYS A 375 -15.75 22.42 26.51
CA LYS A 375 -16.69 23.54 26.41
C LYS A 375 -18.03 23.11 25.79
N HIS A 376 -17.98 22.30 24.75
CA HIS A 376 -19.15 22.00 23.92
C HIS A 376 -19.90 20.71 24.30
N ALA A 377 -19.26 19.78 25.02
CA ALA A 377 -19.90 18.55 25.50
C ALA A 377 -21.15 18.82 26.37
N PRO A 378 -21.13 19.74 27.35
CA PRO A 378 -22.33 20.08 28.11
C PRO A 378 -23.42 20.75 27.27
N SER A 379 -23.04 21.61 26.32
CA SER A 379 -23.99 22.27 25.43
C SER A 379 -24.71 21.29 24.52
N LEU A 380 -23.97 20.36 23.91
CA LEU A 380 -24.54 19.27 23.11
C LEU A 380 -25.47 18.41 23.98
N ALA A 381 -25.06 18.07 25.20
CA ALA A 381 -25.87 17.26 26.09
C ALA A 381 -27.21 17.92 26.44
N GLU A 382 -27.22 19.23 26.71
CA GLU A 382 -28.45 19.98 26.98
C GLU A 382 -29.36 20.10 25.75
N GLU A 383 -28.80 20.31 24.56
CA GLU A 383 -29.57 20.39 23.32
C GLU A 383 -30.25 19.05 22.99
N VAL A 384 -29.51 17.95 23.13
CA VAL A 384 -30.05 16.60 23.00
C VAL A 384 -31.14 16.35 24.05
N ARG A 385 -30.92 16.75 25.31
CA ARG A 385 -31.92 16.64 26.38
C ARG A 385 -33.22 17.38 26.04
N GLY A 386 -33.11 18.59 25.48
CA GLY A 386 -34.26 19.36 25.01
C GLY A 386 -35.09 18.59 23.97
N HIS A 387 -34.43 17.98 22.98
CA HIS A 387 -35.11 17.14 22.00
C HIS A 387 -35.68 15.84 22.57
N LEU A 388 -35.02 15.23 23.55
CA LEU A 388 -35.49 14.02 24.23
C LEU A 388 -36.81 14.26 24.98
N VAL A 389 -36.98 15.43 25.60
CA VAL A 389 -38.23 15.80 26.28
C VAL A 389 -39.42 15.78 25.32
N ASP A 390 -39.26 16.36 24.13
CA ASP A 390 -40.28 16.36 23.07
C ASP A 390 -40.63 14.93 22.61
N LEU A 391 -39.63 14.04 22.62
CA LEU A 391 -39.74 12.64 22.18
C LEU A 391 -40.23 11.69 23.29
N GLY A 392 -40.80 12.25 24.37
CA GLY A 392 -41.45 11.49 25.43
C GLY A 392 -40.57 11.20 26.64
N PHE A 393 -39.29 11.58 26.61
CA PHE A 393 -38.35 11.38 27.72
C PHE A 393 -38.28 12.61 28.63
N LYS A 394 -39.40 12.93 29.29
CA LYS A 394 -39.58 14.18 30.04
C LYS A 394 -38.56 14.43 31.15
N GLN A 395 -37.97 13.36 31.69
CA GLN A 395 -37.03 13.41 32.80
C GLN A 395 -35.78 12.57 32.53
N ALA A 396 -35.44 12.36 31.26
CA ALA A 396 -34.21 11.65 30.94
C ALA A 396 -32.96 12.48 31.22
N GLU A 397 -31.89 11.77 31.51
CA GLU A 397 -30.55 12.31 31.59
C GLU A 397 -29.74 11.89 30.38
N PHE A 398 -28.98 12.84 29.84
CA PHE A 398 -28.04 12.60 28.76
C PHE A 398 -26.73 13.31 29.09
N GLU A 399 -25.61 12.61 28.92
CA GLU A 399 -24.28 13.12 29.20
C GLU A 399 -23.33 12.76 28.05
N VAL A 400 -22.50 13.73 27.66
CA VAL A 400 -21.37 13.51 26.75
C VAL A 400 -20.11 13.40 27.61
N GLN A 401 -19.73 12.15 27.93
CA GLN A 401 -18.60 11.87 28.80
C GLN A 401 -17.27 11.93 28.03
N LEU A 402 -16.28 12.62 28.61
CA LEU A 402 -14.92 12.71 28.08
C LEU A 402 -13.96 11.88 28.95
N ASN A 403 -13.44 10.79 28.38
CA ASN A 403 -12.50 9.91 29.05
C ASN A 403 -11.06 10.29 28.67
N VAL A 404 -10.38 11.03 29.56
CA VAL A 404 -9.02 11.55 29.30
C VAL A 404 -7.99 10.42 29.33
N ARG A 405 -7.06 10.46 28.37
CA ARG A 405 -5.93 9.53 28.21
C ARG A 405 -4.62 10.22 28.56
N ASP A 406 -3.69 9.47 29.13
CA ASP A 406 -2.34 9.97 29.46
C ASP A 406 -1.49 10.19 28.19
N GLU A 407 -1.67 9.31 27.21
CA GLU A 407 -1.01 9.37 25.90
C GLU A 407 -1.99 9.81 24.81
N PRO A 408 -1.54 10.65 23.85
CA PRO A 408 -2.37 10.98 22.70
C PRO A 408 -2.73 9.72 21.90
N GLY A 409 -4.00 9.60 21.53
CA GLY A 409 -4.50 8.60 20.59
C GLY A 409 -4.66 9.18 19.18
N ALA A 410 -5.09 8.36 18.22
CA ALA A 410 -5.27 8.78 16.82
C ALA A 410 -6.24 9.97 16.64
N PHE A 411 -7.14 10.18 17.61
CA PHE A 411 -8.18 11.22 17.54
C PHE A 411 -8.12 12.25 18.68
N GLY A 412 -7.05 12.30 19.48
CA GLY A 412 -6.87 13.31 20.53
C GLY A 412 -6.46 12.75 21.88
N LEU A 413 -6.74 13.50 22.95
CA LEU A 413 -6.41 13.13 24.33
C LEU A 413 -7.59 12.51 25.09
N GLU A 414 -8.73 12.33 24.44
CA GLU A 414 -9.93 11.81 25.05
C GLU A 414 -10.66 10.87 24.09
N ASP A 415 -11.27 9.83 24.66
CA ASP A 415 -12.36 9.11 24.03
C ASP A 415 -13.69 9.74 24.49
N VAL A 416 -14.68 9.77 23.60
CA VAL A 416 -16.02 10.28 23.89
C VAL A 416 -17.01 9.13 24.01
N GLU A 417 -17.86 9.20 25.03
CA GLU A 417 -18.96 8.25 25.22
C GLU A 417 -20.25 8.99 25.55
N TYR A 418 -21.32 8.72 24.79
CA TYR A 418 -22.65 9.24 25.07
C TYR A 418 -23.36 8.31 26.05
N LEU A 419 -23.80 8.88 27.17
CA LEU A 419 -24.51 8.19 28.22
C LEU A 419 -25.96 8.64 28.26
N PHE A 420 -26.87 7.69 28.47
CA PHE A 420 -28.30 7.93 28.54
C PHE A 420 -28.93 7.22 29.73
N GLY A 421 -29.83 7.92 30.41
CA GLY A 421 -30.66 7.42 31.49
C GLY A 421 -32.12 7.78 31.18
N PRO A 422 -32.99 6.81 30.84
CA PRO A 422 -34.33 7.11 30.31
C PRO A 422 -35.27 7.69 31.37
N ASN A 423 -35.08 7.33 32.64
CA ASN A 423 -35.95 7.69 33.76
C ASN A 423 -35.15 8.14 34.99
N PRO A 424 -35.74 8.96 35.87
CA PRO A 424 -35.13 9.32 37.15
C PRO A 424 -34.81 8.10 38.00
N GLY A 425 -33.57 8.04 38.52
CA GLY A 425 -33.10 6.94 39.37
C GLY A 425 -32.55 5.75 38.59
N GLU A 426 -32.66 5.71 37.26
CA GLU A 426 -31.90 4.79 36.44
C GLU A 426 -30.48 5.32 36.20
N PRO A 427 -29.43 4.49 36.31
CA PRO A 427 -28.07 4.96 36.10
C PRO A 427 -27.82 5.29 34.62
N LEU A 428 -27.04 6.34 34.39
CA LEU A 428 -26.49 6.67 33.08
C LEU A 428 -25.67 5.48 32.53
N LYS A 429 -26.04 5.01 31.35
CA LYS A 429 -25.35 3.91 30.67
C LYS A 429 -24.94 4.32 29.26
N PRO A 430 -23.85 3.75 28.71
CA PRO A 430 -23.51 3.91 27.31
C PRO A 430 -24.69 3.51 26.41
N LEU A 431 -24.91 4.24 25.32
CA LEU A 431 -26.03 3.97 24.39
C LEU A 431 -26.12 2.51 23.94
N ARG A 432 -24.97 1.82 23.79
CA ARG A 432 -24.90 0.40 23.40
C ARG A 432 -25.47 -0.58 24.43
N GLN A 433 -25.71 -0.13 25.66
CA GLN A 433 -26.25 -0.93 26.77
C GLN A 433 -27.72 -0.63 27.07
N VAL A 434 -28.35 0.25 26.28
CA VAL A 434 -29.79 0.57 26.39
C VAL A 434 -30.58 -0.60 25.80
N ALA A 435 -31.61 -1.07 26.49
CA ALA A 435 -32.26 -2.35 26.17
C ALA A 435 -33.36 -2.26 25.09
N SER A 436 -33.92 -1.06 24.83
CA SER A 436 -35.06 -0.87 23.93
C SER A 436 -34.63 -0.24 22.61
N SER A 437 -34.85 -0.95 21.49
CA SER A 437 -34.55 -0.49 20.12
C SER A 437 -35.26 0.82 19.78
N GLY A 438 -36.55 0.91 20.10
CA GLY A 438 -37.34 2.11 19.85
C GLY A 438 -36.88 3.32 20.68
N GLU A 439 -36.39 3.10 21.91
CA GLU A 439 -35.80 4.18 22.71
C GLU A 439 -34.50 4.67 22.10
N ILE A 440 -33.62 3.75 21.69
CA ILE A 440 -32.37 4.10 20.99
C ILE A 440 -32.70 4.89 19.72
N SER A 441 -33.63 4.43 18.88
CA SER A 441 -34.02 5.16 17.65
C SER A 441 -34.48 6.59 17.93
N ARG A 442 -35.24 6.83 19.02
CA ARG A 442 -35.63 8.19 19.43
C ARG A 442 -34.46 9.01 19.99
N VAL A 443 -33.56 8.40 20.76
CA VAL A 443 -32.33 9.07 21.21
C VAL A 443 -31.45 9.45 20.02
N MET A 444 -31.31 8.57 19.03
CA MET A 444 -30.59 8.86 17.78
C MET A 444 -31.24 10.02 17.04
N LEU A 445 -32.58 10.04 16.93
CA LEU A 445 -33.30 11.17 16.33
C LEU A 445 -33.01 12.49 17.07
N ALA A 446 -32.97 12.48 18.41
CA ALA A 446 -32.62 13.66 19.20
C ALA A 446 -31.19 14.14 18.92
N VAL A 447 -30.22 13.23 18.91
CA VAL A 447 -28.81 13.52 18.61
C VAL A 447 -28.66 14.09 17.20
N LYS A 448 -29.32 13.49 16.21
CA LYS A 448 -29.30 13.98 14.82
C LYS A 448 -29.93 15.37 14.68
N ASN A 449 -31.02 15.65 15.39
CA ASN A 449 -31.63 16.99 15.37
C ASN A 449 -30.71 18.05 15.98
N ALA A 450 -30.02 17.76 17.09
CA ALA A 450 -29.04 18.66 17.68
C ALA A 450 -27.82 18.92 16.78
N LEU A 451 -27.62 18.07 15.76
CA LEU A 451 -26.48 18.11 14.83
C LEU A 451 -26.92 18.36 13.38
N ALA A 452 -28.17 18.76 13.15
CA ALA A 452 -28.77 18.82 11.81
C ALA A 452 -28.00 19.76 10.85
N ASP A 453 -27.41 20.83 11.37
CA ASP A 453 -26.61 21.79 10.58
C ASP A 453 -25.21 21.26 10.20
N GLN A 454 -24.75 20.17 10.83
CA GLN A 454 -23.36 19.70 10.78
C GLN A 454 -23.22 18.24 10.33
N ASP A 455 -24.30 17.46 10.38
CA ASP A 455 -24.28 16.06 9.96
C ASP A 455 -24.49 15.94 8.45
N ALA A 456 -23.48 15.38 7.77
CA ALA A 456 -23.46 15.28 6.32
C ALA A 456 -24.13 14.02 5.76
N THR A 457 -24.71 13.16 6.60
CA THR A 457 -25.27 11.88 6.12
C THR A 457 -26.58 12.09 5.37
N PRO A 458 -26.70 11.71 4.08
CA PRO A 458 -27.79 12.26 3.27
C PRO A 458 -29.04 11.37 3.16
N LEU A 459 -29.04 10.15 3.69
CA LEU A 459 -30.25 9.35 3.94
C LEU A 459 -30.20 8.76 5.35
N MET A 460 -31.25 8.99 6.13
CA MET A 460 -31.44 8.40 7.45
C MET A 460 -32.67 7.49 7.44
N VAL A 461 -32.52 6.26 7.93
CA VAL A 461 -33.60 5.27 7.99
C VAL A 461 -33.84 4.91 9.45
N PHE A 462 -35.04 5.17 9.94
CA PHE A 462 -35.45 4.82 11.30
C PHE A 462 -36.42 3.64 11.29
N ASP A 463 -36.01 2.54 11.91
CA ASP A 463 -36.84 1.38 12.18
C ASP A 463 -37.32 1.40 13.64
N GLU A 464 -38.53 0.87 13.86
CA GLU A 464 -39.20 0.78 15.17
C GLU A 464 -39.27 2.09 16.00
N ILE A 465 -39.12 3.25 15.37
CA ILE A 465 -39.11 4.54 16.10
C ILE A 465 -40.46 4.89 16.74
N ASP A 466 -41.53 4.39 16.15
CA ASP A 466 -42.92 4.48 16.61
C ASP A 466 -43.31 3.34 17.58
N ALA A 467 -42.40 2.40 17.87
CA ALA A 467 -42.70 1.28 18.74
C ALA A 467 -43.03 1.75 20.17
N ASN A 468 -44.21 1.32 20.66
CA ASN A 468 -44.76 1.66 21.97
C ASN A 468 -44.97 3.18 22.19
N VAL A 469 -45.16 3.94 21.10
CA VAL A 469 -45.41 5.39 21.15
C VAL A 469 -46.77 5.70 20.52
N GLY A 470 -47.52 6.63 21.11
CA GLY A 470 -48.80 7.09 20.58
C GLY A 470 -49.11 8.54 20.96
N GLY A 471 -50.14 9.11 20.32
CA GLY A 471 -50.64 10.45 20.63
C GLY A 471 -49.62 11.56 20.32
N GLU A 472 -49.44 12.48 21.27
CA GLU A 472 -48.58 13.67 21.10
C GLU A 472 -47.12 13.31 20.81
N ILE A 473 -46.61 12.21 21.38
CA ILE A 473 -45.23 11.79 21.20
C ILE A 473 -45.01 11.30 19.75
N ALA A 474 -45.96 10.55 19.18
CA ALA A 474 -45.88 10.09 17.79
C ALA A 474 -45.91 11.27 16.81
N ARG A 475 -46.70 12.31 17.12
CA ARG A 475 -46.69 13.57 16.35
C ARG A 475 -45.33 14.27 16.44
N ALA A 476 -44.75 14.38 17.63
CA ALA A 476 -43.45 15.01 17.84
C ALA A 476 -42.32 14.26 17.11
N VAL A 477 -42.34 12.92 17.10
CA VAL A 477 -41.42 12.10 16.30
C VAL A 477 -41.54 12.46 14.82
N GLY A 478 -42.75 12.47 14.26
CA GLY A 478 -42.98 12.82 12.86
C GLY A 478 -42.52 14.24 12.50
N GLU A 479 -42.79 15.21 13.36
CA GLU A 479 -42.36 16.60 13.18
C GLU A 479 -40.82 16.73 13.19
N LYS A 480 -40.13 16.06 14.11
CA LYS A 480 -38.67 16.04 14.17
C LYS A 480 -38.01 15.27 13.02
N MET A 481 -38.66 14.23 12.50
CA MET A 481 -38.18 13.56 11.29
C MET A 481 -38.36 14.45 10.06
N ALA A 482 -39.47 15.21 9.99
CA ALA A 482 -39.72 16.15 8.91
C ALA A 482 -38.82 17.39 8.95
N SER A 483 -38.32 17.81 10.10
CA SER A 483 -37.36 18.92 10.18
C SER A 483 -35.96 18.55 9.72
N LEU A 484 -35.61 17.26 9.71
CA LEU A 484 -34.31 16.76 9.26
C LEU A 484 -34.22 16.55 7.74
N GLY A 485 -35.33 16.25 7.06
CA GLY A 485 -35.38 15.93 5.63
C GLY A 485 -35.98 17.04 4.79
#